data_AF-A0A438I4F2-F1
#
_entry.id   AF-A0A438I4F2-F1
#
_cell.length_a   1.000
_cell.length_b   1.000
_cell.length_c   1.000
_cell.angle_alpha   90.00
_cell.angle_beta   90.00
_cell.angle_gamma   90.00
#
_symmetry.space_group_name_H-M   'P 1'
#
loop_
_entity.id
_entity.type
_entity.pdbx_description
1 polymer ?
#
loop_
_entity_poly.entity_id
_entity_poly.type
_entity_poly.pdbx_seq_one_letter_code
_entity_poly.pdbx_strand_id
1 'polypeptide(L)'
;MGGGGLTDQSQCLPLHTRALPHHTSANRVFAVVYLCAILALLYHHFLALLHTTTVVSLLFLLADAVLAFMWATAQAFRMCPTQRQVFIEHLQHVAKESDYPALDVFICTADPYKEPPISVVNTALSVMAYDYPTEKLSVYVSDDGGSQLTLFAFMEAARFATHWLPYCRKNKILERCPEAYFESNPSSWFPEADQIKLMYENMRVRVETAVKSGIISHDYINSKQELEAFIRWTDGFTSQNHPAVIQVLLECGKDEDVMGHTMPNLVYVSRGKSINLPQNFKAGALNALLRVSATMTNAPVILTLDSNMYSNDPQTPLRALCYLLDPSMDPKLAYVQFPQIFYGINKNDIYGGEARHVFQIHPTGMDGLKGPIYLGSKSIKSREILASAHHVADCNFESQSQWGIKMGFRYGSLVEDMYTSYMLQCEGWKSIFCHPKRPAFLPQLALLKRVSQSSPRSQNLEVVEQPGGVDDGGVLKFRILFSRILAQIHWHFPIRIQCDKQGISPYGFNVTSKVVDEEQSKRYNQGEFEFGVPSPLFLPLATAAILNLIFLTGFAVVNCCRLYEAMLRTDEGKMPANITLISIVLAWALYLASSMAFF
;
A
#
# COMPACT_ATOMS: atom_id res chain seq x y z
N MET A 1 -42.70 -39.70 -36.25
CA MET A 1 -42.85 -38.41 -35.52
C MET A 1 -42.25 -38.59 -34.13
N GLY A 2 -41.52 -37.59 -33.62
CA GLY A 2 -40.79 -37.71 -32.35
C GLY A 2 -39.35 -37.20 -32.48
N GLY A 3 -39.18 -35.93 -32.85
CA GLY A 3 -37.87 -35.28 -32.82
C GLY A 3 -37.48 -34.93 -31.38
N GLY A 4 -36.56 -35.69 -30.79
CA GLY A 4 -35.88 -35.30 -29.56
C GLY A 4 -34.77 -34.32 -29.91
N GLY A 5 -34.98 -33.03 -29.64
CA GLY A 5 -33.94 -32.03 -29.82
C GLY A 5 -32.78 -32.27 -28.85
N LEU A 6 -31.61 -32.61 -29.39
CA LEU A 6 -30.35 -32.48 -28.67
C LEU A 6 -30.14 -30.99 -28.39
N THR A 7 -30.43 -30.55 -27.17
CA THR A 7 -29.98 -29.24 -26.70
C THR A 7 -28.46 -29.27 -26.62
N ASP A 8 -27.83 -28.64 -27.62
CA ASP A 8 -26.40 -28.38 -27.66
C ASP A 8 -26.02 -27.36 -26.58
N GLN A 9 -26.01 -27.83 -25.33
CA GLN A 9 -25.34 -27.13 -24.24
C GLN A 9 -23.86 -27.51 -24.30
N SER A 10 -23.12 -26.80 -25.15
CA SER A 10 -21.67 -26.68 -25.00
C SER A 10 -21.40 -26.23 -23.56
N GLN A 11 -20.86 -27.12 -22.72
CA GLN A 11 -20.54 -26.77 -21.33
C GLN A 11 -19.46 -25.70 -21.34
N CYS A 12 -19.86 -24.44 -21.15
CA CYS A 12 -18.93 -23.33 -21.04
C CYS A 12 -18.06 -23.58 -19.80
N LEU A 13 -16.76 -23.79 -20.03
CA LEU A 13 -15.82 -24.03 -18.95
C LEU A 13 -15.76 -22.80 -18.03
N PRO A 14 -15.83 -22.96 -16.70
CA PRO A 14 -15.89 -21.82 -15.78
C PRO A 14 -14.56 -21.06 -15.79
N LEU A 15 -14.60 -19.74 -15.97
CA LEU A 15 -13.42 -18.88 -15.90
C LEU A 15 -12.88 -18.76 -14.46
N HIS A 16 -13.76 -18.92 -13.46
CA HIS A 16 -13.38 -18.98 -12.05
C HIS A 16 -14.31 -19.86 -11.21
N THR A 17 -13.82 -20.32 -10.06
CA THR A 17 -14.64 -20.96 -9.01
C THR A 17 -14.63 -20.16 -7.72
N ARG A 18 -15.66 -20.36 -6.89
CA ARG A 18 -15.83 -19.77 -5.56
C ARG A 18 -16.05 -20.87 -4.53
N ALA A 19 -15.26 -20.89 -3.46
CA ALA A 19 -15.37 -21.88 -2.38
C ALA A 19 -15.22 -21.24 -1.00
N LEU A 20 -15.80 -21.88 0.02
CA LEU A 20 -15.52 -21.56 1.42
C LEU A 20 -14.34 -22.41 1.92
N PRO A 21 -13.32 -21.83 2.58
CA PRO A 21 -12.24 -22.58 3.20
C PRO A 21 -12.74 -23.56 4.26
N HIS A 22 -12.10 -24.73 4.36
CA HIS A 22 -12.49 -25.79 5.31
C HIS A 22 -12.58 -25.34 6.78
N HIS A 23 -11.75 -24.38 7.20
CA HIS A 23 -11.73 -23.85 8.57
C HIS A 23 -12.90 -22.89 8.89
N THR A 24 -13.80 -22.60 7.94
CA THR A 24 -14.93 -21.68 8.15
C THR A 24 -15.88 -22.15 9.26
N SER A 25 -16.11 -23.46 9.38
CA SER A 25 -16.93 -24.03 10.47
C SER A 25 -16.28 -23.84 11.84
N ALA A 26 -14.98 -24.12 11.95
CA ALA A 26 -14.21 -23.94 13.17
C ALA A 26 -14.18 -22.46 13.63
N ASN A 27 -13.98 -21.52 12.69
CA ASN A 27 -14.04 -20.08 12.97
C ASN A 27 -15.39 -19.64 13.54
N ARG A 28 -16.51 -20.17 13.01
CA ARG A 28 -17.86 -19.87 13.51
C ARG A 28 -18.08 -20.41 14.93
N VAL A 29 -17.64 -21.63 15.22
CA VAL A 29 -17.72 -22.21 16.56
C VAL A 29 -16.87 -21.40 17.55
N PHE A 30 -15.64 -21.04 17.17
CA PHE A 30 -14.76 -20.19 17.97
C PHE A 30 -15.42 -18.84 18.27
N ALA A 31 -16.03 -18.19 17.27
CA ALA A 31 -16.73 -16.92 17.46
C ALA A 31 -17.90 -17.03 18.46
N VAL A 32 -18.69 -18.10 18.42
CA VAL A 32 -19.77 -18.33 19.40
C VAL A 32 -19.21 -18.51 20.82
N VAL A 33 -18.18 -19.34 21.01
CA VAL A 33 -17.55 -19.56 22.32
C VAL A 33 -16.97 -18.26 22.88
N TYR A 34 -16.28 -17.48 22.04
CA TYR A 34 -15.66 -16.22 22.45
C TYR A 34 -16.68 -15.12 22.76
N LEU A 35 -17.80 -15.08 22.02
CA LEU A 35 -18.93 -14.20 22.33
C LEU A 35 -19.53 -14.51 23.72
N CYS A 36 -19.71 -15.78 24.06
CA CYS A 36 -20.17 -16.18 25.39
C CYS A 36 -19.22 -15.70 26.50
N ALA A 37 -17.90 -15.80 26.28
CA ALA A 37 -16.89 -15.30 27.22
C ALA A 37 -16.94 -13.76 27.39
N ILE A 38 -17.08 -13.01 26.29
CA ILE A 38 -17.25 -11.55 26.31
C ILE A 38 -18.52 -11.16 27.08
N LEU A 39 -19.66 -11.82 26.82
CA LEU A 39 -20.92 -11.52 27.50
C LEU A 39 -20.83 -11.82 29.00
N ALA A 40 -20.18 -12.91 29.40
CA ALA A 40 -19.93 -13.24 30.80
C ALA A 40 -19.05 -12.20 31.50
N LEU A 41 -17.99 -11.70 30.83
CA LEU A 41 -17.12 -10.64 31.35
C LEU A 41 -17.88 -9.32 31.55
N LEU A 42 -18.61 -8.86 30.51
CA LEU A 42 -19.42 -7.64 30.58
C LEU A 42 -20.50 -7.72 31.65
N TYR A 43 -21.14 -8.89 31.81
CA TYR A 43 -22.11 -9.13 32.88
C TYR A 43 -21.48 -9.05 34.28
N HIS A 44 -20.29 -9.63 34.47
CA HIS A 44 -19.56 -9.51 35.73
C HIS A 44 -19.17 -8.06 36.04
N HIS A 45 -18.67 -7.31 35.05
CA HIS A 45 -18.29 -5.89 35.23
C HIS A 45 -19.51 -5.01 35.51
N PHE A 46 -20.67 -5.31 34.90
CA PHE A 46 -21.94 -4.66 35.20
C PHE A 46 -22.42 -4.95 36.64
N LEU A 47 -22.36 -6.20 37.11
CA LEU A 47 -22.67 -6.53 38.51
C LEU A 47 -21.71 -5.85 39.49
N ALA A 48 -20.41 -5.82 39.19
CA ALA A 48 -19.40 -5.14 40.01
C ALA A 48 -19.67 -3.63 40.09
N LEU A 49 -20.12 -3.00 39.00
CA LEU A 49 -20.54 -1.60 38.99
C LEU A 49 -21.78 -1.35 39.86
N LEU A 50 -22.77 -2.26 39.86
CA LEU A 50 -23.96 -2.16 40.71
C LEU A 50 -23.64 -2.33 42.21
N HIS A 51 -22.72 -3.23 42.57
CA HIS A 51 -22.33 -3.48 43.96
C HIS A 51 -21.29 -2.49 44.49
N THR A 52 -20.39 -2.03 43.64
CA THR A 52 -19.29 -1.12 43.97
C THR A 52 -19.19 -0.03 42.91
N THR A 53 -20.03 1.00 43.06
CA THR A 53 -20.11 2.17 42.17
C THR A 53 -18.86 3.05 42.27
N THR A 54 -17.74 2.55 41.74
CA THR A 54 -16.50 3.30 41.59
C THR A 54 -16.34 3.78 40.15
N VAL A 55 -15.68 4.93 39.97
CA VAL A 55 -15.32 5.45 38.63
C VAL A 55 -14.43 4.44 37.89
N VAL A 56 -13.60 3.68 38.60
CA VAL A 56 -12.73 2.65 38.05
C VAL A 56 -13.54 1.49 37.44
N SER A 57 -14.57 1.01 38.14
CA SER A 57 -15.49 -0.03 37.63
C SER A 57 -16.18 0.40 36.33
N LEU A 58 -16.58 1.68 36.24
CA LEU A 58 -17.20 2.26 35.05
C LEU A 58 -16.21 2.36 33.88
N LEU A 59 -14.97 2.78 34.13
CA LEU A 59 -13.93 2.89 33.11
C LEU A 59 -13.55 1.52 32.53
N PHE A 60 -13.45 0.47 33.35
CA PHE A 60 -13.23 -0.88 32.85
C PHE A 60 -14.40 -1.38 31.99
N LEU A 61 -15.65 -1.22 32.45
CA LEU A 61 -16.82 -1.62 31.67
C LEU A 61 -16.89 -0.90 30.31
N LEU A 62 -16.54 0.39 30.26
CA LEU A 62 -16.47 1.15 29.00
C LEU A 62 -15.35 0.65 28.07
N ALA A 63 -14.17 0.37 28.60
CA ALA A 63 -13.05 -0.17 27.82
C ALA A 63 -13.39 -1.55 27.24
N ASP A 64 -13.93 -2.45 28.05
CA ASP A 64 -14.33 -3.80 27.62
C ASP A 64 -15.49 -3.75 26.61
N ALA A 65 -16.44 -2.81 26.76
CA ALA A 65 -17.51 -2.62 25.78
C ALA A 65 -16.98 -2.15 24.41
N VAL A 66 -15.98 -1.26 24.39
CA VAL A 66 -15.32 -0.83 23.14
C VAL A 66 -14.53 -1.98 22.51
N LEU A 67 -13.78 -2.75 23.30
CA LEU A 67 -13.07 -3.95 22.83
C LEU A 67 -14.02 -5.00 22.26
N ALA A 68 -15.15 -5.26 22.95
CA ALA A 68 -16.20 -6.16 22.51
C ALA A 68 -16.86 -5.70 21.20
N PHE A 69 -17.14 -4.40 21.06
CA PHE A 69 -17.68 -3.82 19.83
C PHE A 69 -16.72 -4.00 18.64
N MET A 70 -15.43 -3.64 18.81
CA MET A 70 -14.41 -3.84 17.78
C MET A 70 -14.21 -5.31 17.41
N TRP A 71 -14.37 -6.23 18.38
CA TRP A 71 -14.28 -7.66 18.13
C TRP A 71 -15.49 -8.18 17.34
N ALA A 72 -16.69 -7.74 17.69
CA ALA A 72 -17.93 -8.13 17.03
C ALA A 72 -17.98 -7.63 15.58
N THR A 73 -17.55 -6.40 15.31
CA THR A 73 -17.46 -5.87 13.93
C THR A 73 -16.41 -6.62 13.10
N ALA A 74 -15.26 -6.96 13.70
CA ALA A 74 -14.22 -7.76 13.03
C ALA A 74 -14.66 -9.19 12.70
N GLN A 75 -15.61 -9.79 13.44
CA GLN A 75 -16.13 -11.12 13.09
C GLN A 75 -16.84 -11.15 11.74
N ALA A 76 -17.40 -10.05 11.24
CA ALA A 76 -18.04 -10.00 9.92
C ALA A 76 -17.14 -10.55 8.81
N PHE A 77 -15.83 -10.29 8.88
CA PHE A 77 -14.83 -10.77 7.92
C PHE A 77 -14.35 -12.21 8.18
N ARG A 78 -14.66 -12.80 9.35
CA ARG A 78 -14.28 -14.17 9.71
C ARG A 78 -15.41 -15.20 9.50
N MET A 79 -16.65 -14.75 9.34
CA MET A 79 -17.83 -15.62 9.18
C MET A 79 -18.00 -16.24 7.79
N CYS A 80 -17.50 -15.57 6.74
CA CYS A 80 -17.67 -16.01 5.34
C CYS A 80 -16.41 -15.78 4.47
N PRO A 81 -15.20 -16.21 4.90
CA PRO A 81 -14.01 -16.11 4.06
C PRO A 81 -14.27 -16.83 2.73
N THR A 82 -14.00 -16.17 1.60
CA THR A 82 -14.23 -16.72 0.27
C THR A 82 -12.89 -16.89 -0.46
N GLN A 83 -12.60 -18.12 -0.87
CA GLN A 83 -11.47 -18.42 -1.74
C GLN A 83 -11.95 -18.52 -3.19
N ARG A 84 -11.16 -17.96 -4.11
CA ARG A 84 -11.40 -18.05 -5.55
C ARG A 84 -10.22 -18.66 -6.27
N GLN A 85 -10.51 -19.40 -7.33
CA GLN A 85 -9.51 -19.92 -8.27
C GLN A 85 -9.89 -19.45 -9.68
N VAL A 86 -8.88 -19.13 -10.49
CA VAL A 86 -9.02 -18.58 -11.85
C VAL A 86 -8.36 -19.52 -12.84
N PHE A 87 -8.99 -19.70 -14.01
CA PHE A 87 -8.56 -20.59 -15.08
C PHE A 87 -8.36 -19.77 -16.36
N ILE A 88 -7.13 -19.28 -16.57
CA ILE A 88 -6.77 -18.45 -17.74
C ILE A 88 -6.90 -19.26 -19.03
N GLU A 89 -6.58 -20.56 -18.94
CA GLU A 89 -6.72 -21.55 -20.01
C GLU A 89 -8.14 -21.65 -20.60
N HIS A 90 -9.17 -21.20 -19.87
CA HIS A 90 -10.55 -21.18 -20.35
C HIS A 90 -10.92 -19.86 -21.06
N LEU A 91 -10.14 -18.79 -20.90
CA LEU A 91 -10.45 -17.45 -21.41
C LEU A 91 -10.61 -17.43 -22.94
N GLN A 92 -9.78 -18.21 -23.64
CA GLN A 92 -9.82 -18.41 -25.10
C GLN A 92 -11.14 -18.97 -25.64
N HIS A 93 -11.98 -19.60 -24.81
CA HIS A 93 -13.30 -20.08 -25.19
C HIS A 93 -14.38 -18.99 -25.11
N VAL A 94 -14.13 -17.90 -24.39
CA VAL A 94 -15.08 -16.81 -24.15
C VAL A 94 -14.72 -15.57 -24.98
N ALA A 95 -13.43 -15.26 -25.13
CA ALA A 95 -12.94 -14.16 -25.96
C ALA A 95 -11.59 -14.55 -26.59
N LYS A 96 -11.38 -14.15 -27.85
CA LYS A 96 -10.03 -14.19 -28.45
C LYS A 96 -9.22 -13.00 -27.95
N GLU A 97 -7.90 -13.08 -28.08
CA GLU A 97 -7.00 -11.95 -27.80
C GLU A 97 -7.36 -10.70 -28.60
N SER A 98 -7.82 -10.87 -29.85
CA SER A 98 -8.40 -9.81 -30.71
C SER A 98 -9.62 -9.11 -30.13
N ASP A 99 -10.30 -9.72 -29.15
CA ASP A 99 -11.58 -9.28 -28.60
C ASP A 99 -11.44 -8.77 -27.15
N TYR A 100 -10.28 -8.97 -26.52
CA TYR A 100 -9.96 -8.42 -25.19
C TYR A 100 -10.16 -6.89 -25.13
N PRO A 101 -10.59 -6.32 -24.00
CA PRO A 101 -10.69 -4.88 -23.84
C PRO A 101 -9.33 -4.18 -23.90
N ALA A 102 -9.31 -2.89 -24.26
CA ALA A 102 -8.13 -2.05 -23.99
C ALA A 102 -7.91 -1.90 -22.47
N LEU A 103 -6.64 -1.78 -22.08
CA LEU A 103 -6.16 -1.66 -20.71
C LEU A 103 -5.21 -0.47 -20.59
N ASP A 104 -5.61 0.53 -19.82
CA ASP A 104 -4.72 1.61 -19.39
C ASP A 104 -4.12 1.28 -18.03
N VAL A 105 -2.80 1.42 -17.87
CA VAL A 105 -2.09 1.27 -16.59
C VAL A 105 -1.62 2.63 -16.10
N PHE A 106 -2.02 3.04 -14.89
CA PHE A 106 -1.72 4.33 -14.29
C PHE A 106 -0.70 4.16 -13.16
N ILE A 107 0.44 4.84 -13.29
CA ILE A 107 1.50 4.89 -12.26
C ILE A 107 1.62 6.34 -11.80
N CYS A 108 1.55 6.59 -10.49
CA CYS A 108 1.73 7.93 -9.92
C CYS A 108 3.06 8.02 -9.15
N THR A 109 3.89 9.00 -9.49
CA THR A 109 5.06 9.45 -8.71
C THR A 109 4.88 10.91 -8.27
N ALA A 110 5.52 11.28 -7.17
CA ALA A 110 5.30 12.58 -6.51
C ALA A 110 6.53 13.51 -6.49
N ASP A 111 7.74 12.96 -6.47
CA ASP A 111 9.00 13.72 -6.30
C ASP A 111 10.19 12.79 -6.62
N PRO A 112 11.15 13.18 -7.47
CA PRO A 112 12.23 12.29 -7.96
C PRO A 112 13.30 11.98 -6.90
N TYR A 113 13.44 12.78 -5.85
CA TYR A 113 14.40 12.54 -4.76
C TYR A 113 13.79 11.65 -3.68
N LYS A 114 12.46 11.67 -3.56
CA LYS A 114 11.70 10.82 -2.64
C LYS A 114 11.32 9.49 -3.27
N GLU A 115 11.03 9.48 -4.57
CA GLU A 115 10.60 8.33 -5.34
C GLU A 115 11.52 8.23 -6.58
N PRO A 116 12.69 7.57 -6.46
CA PRO A 116 13.72 7.57 -7.50
C PRO A 116 13.15 7.19 -8.86
N PRO A 117 13.36 7.99 -9.93
CA PRO A 117 12.82 7.71 -11.25
C PRO A 117 13.13 6.31 -11.76
N ILE A 118 14.30 5.75 -11.42
CA ILE A 118 14.67 4.37 -11.79
C ILE A 118 13.71 3.31 -11.19
N SER A 119 13.16 3.50 -9.99
CA SER A 119 12.17 2.59 -9.41
C SER A 119 10.81 2.71 -10.12
N VAL A 120 10.42 3.93 -10.49
CA VAL A 120 9.20 4.18 -11.28
C VAL A 120 9.33 3.55 -12.68
N VAL A 121 10.51 3.66 -13.29
CA VAL A 121 10.87 3.07 -14.59
C VAL A 121 10.81 1.54 -14.53
N ASN A 122 11.38 0.90 -13.51
CA ASN A 122 11.28 -0.55 -13.33
C ASN A 122 9.83 -1.03 -13.19
N THR A 123 9.03 -0.29 -12.42
CA THR A 123 7.59 -0.53 -12.28
C THR A 123 6.89 -0.43 -13.65
N ALA A 124 7.16 0.62 -14.43
CA ALA A 124 6.59 0.78 -15.77
C ALA A 124 7.02 -0.32 -16.76
N LEU A 125 8.31 -0.67 -16.80
CA LEU A 125 8.83 -1.74 -17.66
C LEU A 125 8.20 -3.11 -17.32
N SER A 126 7.92 -3.37 -16.03
CA SER A 126 7.25 -4.60 -15.60
C SER A 126 5.81 -4.73 -16.11
N VAL A 127 5.07 -3.61 -16.23
CA VAL A 127 3.69 -3.61 -16.74
C VAL A 127 3.63 -3.47 -18.26
N MET A 128 4.61 -2.83 -18.90
CA MET A 128 4.73 -2.81 -20.36
C MET A 128 5.01 -4.20 -20.95
N ALA A 129 5.60 -5.11 -20.17
CA ALA A 129 5.90 -6.50 -20.55
C ALA A 129 4.84 -7.51 -20.06
N TYR A 130 3.57 -7.10 -19.92
CA TYR A 130 2.45 -8.01 -19.67
C TYR A 130 2.25 -9.02 -20.82
N ASP A 131 1.72 -10.20 -20.48
CA ASP A 131 1.21 -11.17 -21.46
C ASP A 131 -0.18 -10.70 -21.94
N TYR A 132 -0.19 -9.60 -22.69
CA TYR A 132 -1.39 -8.92 -23.20
C TYR A 132 -1.15 -8.39 -24.62
N PRO A 133 -2.19 -8.28 -25.48
CA PRO A 133 -2.02 -7.70 -26.81
C PRO A 133 -1.47 -6.28 -26.73
N THR A 134 -0.36 -6.03 -27.41
CA THR A 134 0.44 -4.81 -27.26
C THR A 134 -0.34 -3.58 -27.72
N GLU A 135 -1.15 -3.73 -28.77
CA GLU A 135 -2.04 -2.71 -29.32
C GLU A 135 -3.23 -2.33 -28.41
N LYS A 136 -3.39 -3.05 -27.30
CA LYS A 136 -4.44 -2.83 -26.30
C LYS A 136 -3.89 -2.35 -24.96
N LEU A 137 -2.58 -2.28 -24.80
CA LEU A 137 -1.91 -1.91 -23.57
C LEU A 137 -1.35 -0.49 -23.70
N SER A 138 -1.71 0.38 -22.75
CA SER A 138 -1.18 1.74 -22.66
C SER A 138 -0.76 2.04 -21.24
N VAL A 139 0.43 2.61 -21.05
CA VAL A 139 1.01 2.92 -19.73
C VAL A 139 1.16 4.43 -19.59
N TYR A 140 0.47 4.97 -18.59
CA TYR A 140 0.44 6.37 -18.23
C TYR A 140 1.20 6.60 -16.92
N VAL A 141 2.16 7.51 -16.93
CA VAL A 141 2.93 7.88 -15.74
C VAL A 141 2.62 9.32 -15.38
N SER A 142 1.92 9.51 -14.26
CA SER A 142 1.68 10.81 -13.67
C SER A 142 2.84 11.20 -12.77
N ASP A 143 3.55 12.27 -13.15
CA ASP A 143 4.53 12.95 -12.30
C ASP A 143 3.88 14.19 -11.66
N ASP A 144 3.48 14.05 -10.40
CA ASP A 144 2.92 15.15 -9.59
C ASP A 144 4.00 16.13 -9.11
N GLY A 145 5.28 15.79 -9.24
CA GLY A 145 6.40 16.69 -8.97
C GLY A 145 6.76 17.58 -10.16
N GLY A 146 6.34 17.19 -11.37
CA GLY A 146 6.63 17.91 -12.62
C GLY A 146 8.11 18.02 -12.90
N SER A 147 8.88 16.95 -12.71
CA SER A 147 10.33 16.98 -12.85
C SER A 147 10.82 16.55 -14.23
N GLN A 148 11.67 17.38 -14.83
CA GLN A 148 12.45 17.00 -16.02
C GLN A 148 13.26 15.71 -15.82
N LEU A 149 13.69 15.41 -14.58
CA LEU A 149 14.45 14.19 -14.25
C LEU A 149 13.60 12.93 -14.42
N THR A 150 12.31 13.00 -14.05
CA THR A 150 11.35 11.92 -14.28
C THR A 150 11.12 11.73 -15.77
N LEU A 151 10.88 12.82 -16.52
CA LEU A 151 10.69 12.74 -17.98
C LEU A 151 11.93 12.12 -18.67
N PHE A 152 13.13 12.56 -18.30
CA PHE A 152 14.39 12.01 -18.82
C PHE A 152 14.54 10.52 -18.52
N ALA A 153 14.24 10.08 -17.29
CA ALA A 153 14.27 8.66 -16.94
C ALA A 153 13.30 7.83 -17.79
N PHE A 154 12.15 8.40 -18.13
CA PHE A 154 11.15 7.74 -18.99
C PHE A 154 11.51 7.77 -20.48
N MET A 155 12.28 8.75 -20.97
CA MET A 155 12.91 8.70 -22.29
C MET A 155 13.96 7.58 -22.38
N GLU A 156 14.83 7.46 -21.37
CA GLU A 156 15.79 6.35 -21.28
C GLU A 156 15.08 4.98 -21.17
N ALA A 157 13.99 4.91 -20.41
CA ALA A 157 13.15 3.71 -20.31
C ALA A 157 12.51 3.33 -21.65
N ALA A 158 12.01 4.30 -22.43
CA ALA A 158 11.46 4.05 -23.76
C ALA A 158 12.50 3.41 -24.70
N ARG A 159 13.74 3.93 -24.68
CA ARG A 159 14.87 3.40 -25.47
C ARG A 159 15.26 1.97 -25.03
N PHE A 160 15.21 1.67 -23.73
CA PHE A 160 15.49 0.31 -23.22
C PHE A 160 14.33 -0.66 -23.46
N ALA A 161 13.08 -0.19 -23.42
CA ALA A 161 11.87 -1.00 -23.60
C ALA A 161 11.87 -1.74 -24.95
N THR A 162 12.35 -1.12 -26.03
CA THR A 162 12.44 -1.74 -27.38
C THR A 162 13.36 -2.97 -27.43
N HIS A 163 14.21 -3.16 -26.43
CA HIS A 163 15.08 -4.33 -26.26
C HIS A 163 14.55 -5.27 -25.16
N TRP A 164 14.07 -4.70 -24.05
CA TRP A 164 13.55 -5.46 -22.90
C TRP A 164 12.29 -6.25 -23.21
N LEU A 165 11.29 -5.64 -23.86
CA LEU A 165 10.01 -6.28 -24.17
C LEU A 165 10.16 -7.50 -25.10
N PRO A 166 10.87 -7.45 -26.25
CA PRO A 166 11.10 -8.64 -27.06
C PRO A 166 11.93 -9.70 -26.34
N TYR A 167 12.97 -9.32 -25.58
CA TYR A 167 13.74 -10.27 -24.76
C TYR A 167 12.83 -11.03 -23.78
N CYS A 168 11.98 -10.29 -23.05
CA CYS A 168 10.98 -10.83 -22.16
C CYS A 168 10.03 -11.81 -22.87
N ARG A 169 9.42 -11.40 -24.00
CA ARG A 169 8.48 -12.23 -24.76
C ARG A 169 9.14 -13.51 -25.30
N LYS A 170 10.30 -13.38 -25.96
CA LYS A 170 11.09 -14.47 -26.54
C LYS A 170 11.44 -15.54 -25.49
N ASN A 171 11.95 -15.12 -24.34
CA ASN A 171 12.48 -16.01 -23.31
C ASN A 171 11.46 -16.39 -22.23
N LYS A 172 10.19 -15.97 -22.36
CA LYS A 172 9.08 -16.24 -21.42
C LYS A 172 9.42 -15.92 -19.95
N ILE A 173 10.18 -14.84 -19.75
CA ILE A 173 10.66 -14.40 -18.43
C ILE A 173 9.48 -14.10 -17.49
N LEU A 174 9.36 -14.79 -16.36
CA LEU A 174 8.28 -14.51 -15.41
C LEU A 174 8.51 -13.22 -14.59
N GLU A 175 9.78 -12.90 -14.30
CA GLU A 175 10.14 -11.69 -13.56
C GLU A 175 10.36 -10.51 -14.51
N ARG A 176 9.30 -9.72 -14.74
CA ARG A 176 9.31 -8.64 -15.74
C ARG A 176 9.94 -7.33 -15.25
N CYS A 177 10.17 -7.20 -13.94
CA CYS A 177 10.86 -6.05 -13.34
C CYS A 177 12.38 -6.19 -13.54
N PRO A 178 13.06 -5.30 -14.31
CA PRO A 178 14.47 -5.46 -14.65
C PRO A 178 15.39 -5.57 -13.43
N GLU A 179 15.25 -4.69 -12.43
CA GLU A 179 16.06 -4.75 -11.19
C GLU A 179 15.91 -6.11 -10.49
N ALA A 180 14.67 -6.56 -10.21
CA ALA A 180 14.41 -7.83 -9.54
C ALA A 180 14.87 -9.04 -10.38
N TYR A 181 14.76 -8.96 -11.71
CA TYR A 181 15.28 -9.97 -12.62
C TYR A 181 16.81 -10.04 -12.52
N PHE A 182 17.53 -8.92 -12.64
CA PHE A 182 19.00 -8.93 -12.65
C PHE A 182 19.64 -9.14 -11.27
N GLU A 183 18.95 -8.81 -10.17
CA GLU A 183 19.32 -9.18 -8.79
C GLU A 183 19.45 -10.71 -8.62
N SER A 184 18.55 -11.48 -9.27
CA SER A 184 18.57 -12.96 -9.24
C SER A 184 19.77 -13.60 -9.98
N ASN A 185 20.60 -12.76 -10.62
CA ASN A 185 21.80 -13.11 -11.39
C ASN A 185 21.59 -14.17 -12.51
N PRO A 186 20.62 -13.98 -13.43
CA PRO A 186 20.23 -14.94 -14.46
C PRO A 186 21.17 -14.99 -15.69
N SER A 187 22.36 -14.39 -15.62
CA SER A 187 23.30 -14.23 -16.74
C SER A 187 23.77 -15.55 -17.38
N SER A 188 23.58 -16.68 -16.71
CA SER A 188 23.90 -18.01 -17.23
C SER A 188 22.78 -18.68 -18.06
N TRP A 189 21.59 -18.08 -18.16
CA TRP A 189 20.40 -18.78 -18.71
C TRP A 189 20.10 -18.48 -20.18
N PHE A 190 20.48 -17.30 -20.70
CA PHE A 190 20.21 -16.90 -22.08
C PHE A 190 21.42 -16.17 -22.70
N PRO A 191 21.84 -16.48 -23.94
CA PRO A 191 23.02 -15.87 -24.57
C PRO A 191 22.99 -14.33 -24.62
N GLU A 192 21.82 -13.73 -24.77
CA GLU A 192 21.65 -12.28 -24.84
C GLU A 192 21.54 -11.60 -23.47
N ALA A 193 21.47 -12.36 -22.36
CA ALA A 193 21.19 -11.83 -21.03
C ALA A 193 22.22 -10.77 -20.57
N ASP A 194 23.51 -11.00 -20.82
CA ASP A 194 24.57 -10.06 -20.44
C ASP A 194 24.52 -8.75 -21.23
N GLN A 195 24.13 -8.81 -22.51
CA GLN A 195 23.95 -7.60 -23.33
C GLN A 195 22.77 -6.77 -22.82
N ILE A 196 21.63 -7.41 -22.51
CA ILE A 196 20.47 -6.72 -21.96
C ILE A 196 20.76 -6.19 -20.54
N LYS A 197 21.52 -6.94 -19.72
CA LYS A 197 21.98 -6.47 -18.39
C LYS A 197 22.87 -5.23 -18.53
N LEU A 198 23.82 -5.22 -19.45
CA LEU A 198 24.68 -4.05 -19.72
C LEU A 198 23.85 -2.84 -20.20
N MET A 199 22.83 -3.05 -21.02
CA MET A 199 21.91 -1.98 -21.43
C MET A 199 21.10 -1.43 -20.26
N TYR A 200 20.59 -2.30 -19.38
CA TYR A 200 19.90 -1.90 -18.16
C TYR A 200 20.81 -1.09 -17.22
N GLU A 201 22.03 -1.56 -16.98
CA GLU A 201 23.00 -0.88 -16.12
C GLU A 201 23.40 0.49 -16.67
N ASN A 202 23.63 0.60 -17.98
CA ASN A 202 23.92 1.88 -18.62
C ASN A 202 22.75 2.88 -18.49
N MET A 203 21.51 2.40 -18.66
CA MET A 203 20.29 3.18 -18.45
C MET A 203 20.20 3.66 -16.98
N ARG A 204 20.36 2.73 -16.02
CA ARG A 204 20.35 3.01 -14.58
C ARG A 204 21.37 4.07 -14.19
N VAL A 205 22.64 3.89 -14.58
CA VAL A 205 23.73 4.81 -14.26
C VAL A 205 23.47 6.21 -14.80
N ARG A 206 22.96 6.36 -16.04
CA ARG A 206 22.62 7.68 -16.60
C ARG A 206 21.50 8.37 -15.83
N VAL A 207 20.42 7.64 -15.52
CA VAL A 207 19.28 8.16 -14.75
C VAL A 207 19.72 8.57 -13.35
N GLU A 208 20.47 7.72 -12.65
CA GLU A 208 21.00 8.06 -11.33
C GLU A 208 21.98 9.24 -11.36
N THR A 209 22.87 9.33 -12.36
CA THR A 209 23.79 10.46 -12.50
C THR A 209 23.02 11.76 -12.72
N ALA A 210 22.00 11.77 -13.58
CA ALA A 210 21.15 12.95 -13.80
C ALA A 210 20.36 13.35 -12.54
N VAL A 211 19.89 12.38 -11.75
CA VAL A 211 19.21 12.66 -10.46
C VAL A 211 20.19 13.18 -9.41
N LYS A 212 21.40 12.62 -9.33
CA LYS A 212 22.45 13.04 -8.39
C LYS A 212 23.01 14.43 -8.73
N SER A 213 23.13 14.78 -10.01
CA SER A 213 23.56 16.11 -10.47
C SER A 213 22.45 17.16 -10.43
N GLY A 214 21.18 16.74 -10.52
CA GLY A 214 20.02 17.60 -10.77
C GLY A 214 19.95 18.16 -12.20
N ILE A 215 20.89 17.80 -13.07
CA ILE A 215 21.08 18.35 -14.42
C ILE A 215 21.22 17.22 -15.44
N ILE A 216 20.43 17.29 -16.51
CA ILE A 216 20.49 16.37 -17.64
C ILE A 216 21.63 16.82 -18.57
N SER A 217 22.62 15.98 -18.84
CA SER A 217 23.66 16.31 -19.84
C SER A 217 23.05 16.35 -21.24
N HIS A 218 23.45 17.35 -22.04
CA HIS A 218 23.10 17.39 -23.46
C HIS A 218 23.59 16.15 -24.22
N ASP A 219 24.65 15.48 -23.75
CA ASP A 219 25.18 14.24 -24.34
C ASP A 219 24.20 13.04 -24.29
N TYR A 220 23.15 13.12 -23.47
CA TYR A 220 22.13 12.06 -23.36
C TYR A 220 20.89 12.31 -24.24
N ILE A 221 20.78 13.51 -24.83
CA ILE A 221 19.65 13.94 -25.66
C ILE A 221 20.00 13.63 -27.12
N ASN A 222 19.32 12.65 -27.71
CA ASN A 222 19.69 12.10 -29.03
C ASN A 222 18.94 12.79 -30.17
N SER A 223 17.85 13.52 -29.89
CA SER A 223 17.02 14.16 -30.91
C SER A 223 16.63 15.60 -30.56
N LYS A 224 16.33 16.39 -31.60
CA LYS A 224 15.75 17.73 -31.45
C LYS A 224 14.38 17.70 -30.75
N GLN A 225 13.59 16.64 -30.98
CA GLN A 225 12.26 16.47 -30.36
C GLN A 225 12.35 16.24 -28.85
N GLU A 226 13.34 15.47 -28.38
CA GLU A 226 13.61 15.33 -26.94
C GLU A 226 14.07 16.67 -26.34
N LEU A 227 14.95 17.41 -27.03
CA LEU A 227 15.37 18.74 -26.58
C LEU A 227 14.18 19.71 -26.48
N GLU A 228 13.30 19.73 -27.49
CA GLU A 228 12.07 20.51 -27.52
C GLU A 228 11.10 20.16 -26.38
N ALA A 229 11.06 18.90 -25.95
CA ALA A 229 10.23 18.49 -24.81
C ALA A 229 10.69 19.16 -23.49
N PHE A 230 11.99 19.42 -23.32
CA PHE A 230 12.55 20.07 -22.14
C PHE A 230 12.39 21.61 -22.13
N ILE A 231 12.17 22.26 -23.28
CA ILE A 231 11.93 23.73 -23.37
C ILE A 231 10.72 24.17 -22.52
N ARG A 232 9.82 23.24 -22.18
CA ARG A 232 8.65 23.48 -21.32
C ARG A 232 9.02 23.86 -19.86
N TRP A 233 10.21 23.49 -19.39
CA TRP A 233 10.73 23.84 -18.06
C TRP A 233 11.43 25.20 -18.10
N THR A 234 10.66 26.27 -17.89
CA THR A 234 11.15 27.66 -17.81
C THR A 234 11.49 28.06 -16.36
N ASP A 235 12.14 29.20 -16.15
CA ASP A 235 12.49 29.73 -14.82
C ASP A 235 11.29 29.88 -13.85
N GLY A 236 10.07 29.99 -14.38
CA GLY A 236 8.83 30.06 -13.60
C GLY A 236 8.20 28.70 -13.28
N PHE A 237 8.74 27.59 -13.80
CA PHE A 237 8.22 26.25 -13.60
C PHE A 237 8.63 25.72 -12.21
N THR A 238 7.65 25.43 -11.37
CA THR A 238 7.87 24.86 -10.04
C THR A 238 6.90 23.71 -9.80
N SER A 239 7.21 22.77 -8.90
CA SER A 239 6.33 21.62 -8.56
C SER A 239 4.96 21.99 -7.98
N GLN A 240 4.70 23.28 -7.74
CA GLN A 240 3.45 23.84 -7.23
C GLN A 240 2.74 24.76 -8.23
N ASN A 241 3.44 25.21 -9.27
CA ASN A 241 2.93 26.16 -10.25
C ASN A 241 3.60 25.95 -11.61
N HIS A 242 2.88 25.30 -12.53
CA HIS A 242 3.33 24.99 -13.88
C HIS A 242 2.15 24.59 -14.80
N PRO A 243 2.24 24.77 -16.13
CA PRO A 243 1.25 24.26 -17.07
C PRO A 243 1.28 22.73 -17.16
N ALA A 244 0.21 22.14 -17.71
CA ALA A 244 0.16 20.70 -17.95
C ALA A 244 1.15 20.28 -19.05
N VAL A 245 2.01 19.30 -18.75
CA VAL A 245 2.98 18.70 -19.68
C VAL A 245 2.52 17.28 -20.00
N ILE A 246 2.35 16.98 -21.28
CA ILE A 246 2.05 15.63 -21.77
C ILE A 246 3.07 15.30 -22.84
N GLN A 247 3.66 14.11 -22.76
CA GLN A 247 4.61 13.62 -23.74
C GLN A 247 4.34 12.15 -24.04
N VAL A 248 4.01 11.85 -25.29
CA VAL A 248 4.05 10.48 -25.80
C VAL A 248 5.51 10.13 -26.05
N LEU A 249 5.97 9.03 -25.44
CA LEU A 249 7.35 8.55 -25.48
C LEU A 249 7.49 7.28 -26.33
N LEU A 250 6.42 6.48 -26.38
CA LEU A 250 6.21 5.40 -27.33
C LEU A 250 4.75 5.46 -27.79
N GLU A 251 4.53 5.33 -29.09
CA GLU A 251 3.24 5.42 -29.77
C GLU A 251 2.96 4.11 -30.52
N CYS A 252 1.87 3.44 -30.15
CA CYS A 252 1.46 2.17 -30.75
C CYS A 252 1.13 2.33 -32.23
N GLY A 253 1.59 1.39 -33.06
CA GLY A 253 1.44 1.41 -34.52
C GLY A 253 2.44 2.32 -35.25
N LYS A 254 3.37 2.94 -34.52
CA LYS A 254 4.39 3.85 -35.08
C LYS A 254 5.79 3.51 -34.57
N ASP A 255 5.94 3.26 -33.27
CA ASP A 255 7.20 2.81 -32.68
C ASP A 255 7.24 1.29 -32.61
N GLU A 256 8.35 0.71 -33.05
CA GLU A 256 8.59 -0.73 -33.12
C GLU A 256 9.75 -1.17 -32.22
N ASP A 257 9.72 -2.42 -31.78
CA ASP A 257 10.81 -3.07 -31.06
C ASP A 257 11.92 -3.55 -32.03
N VAL A 258 13.05 -4.02 -31.49
CA VAL A 258 14.18 -4.51 -32.33
C VAL A 258 13.86 -5.75 -33.17
N MET A 259 12.66 -6.33 -33.03
CA MET A 259 12.15 -7.46 -33.81
C MET A 259 11.08 -7.04 -34.83
N GLY A 260 10.74 -5.75 -34.94
CA GLY A 260 9.71 -5.23 -35.84
C GLY A 260 8.27 -5.41 -35.34
N HIS A 261 8.06 -5.60 -34.03
CA HIS A 261 6.70 -5.59 -33.45
C HIS A 261 6.37 -4.20 -32.90
N THR A 262 5.11 -3.76 -33.04
CA THR A 262 4.64 -2.54 -32.37
C THR A 262 4.94 -2.53 -30.88
N MET A 263 5.27 -1.35 -30.36
CA MET A 263 5.39 -1.06 -28.92
C MET A 263 4.03 -0.68 -28.32
N PRO A 264 3.82 -0.87 -27.00
CA PRO A 264 2.65 -0.33 -26.30
C PRO A 264 2.81 1.18 -26.10
N ASN A 265 1.71 1.91 -25.90
CA ASN A 265 1.81 3.34 -25.61
C ASN A 265 2.51 3.57 -24.27
N LEU A 266 3.46 4.51 -24.24
CA LEU A 266 4.06 5.03 -23.01
C LEU A 266 3.90 6.55 -22.98
N VAL A 267 3.12 7.05 -22.03
CA VAL A 267 2.72 8.46 -21.95
C VAL A 267 3.13 9.04 -20.60
N TYR A 268 4.05 10.02 -20.63
CA TYR A 268 4.34 10.87 -19.48
C TYR A 268 3.30 11.98 -19.37
N VAL A 269 2.77 12.17 -18.17
CA VAL A 269 1.81 13.22 -17.84
C VAL A 269 2.27 13.94 -16.58
N SER A 270 2.34 15.25 -16.62
CA SER A 270 2.36 16.10 -15.43
C SER A 270 1.21 17.09 -15.56
N ARG A 271 0.22 16.96 -14.68
CA ARG A 271 -1.00 17.81 -14.72
C ARG A 271 -0.66 19.27 -14.42
N GLY A 272 -1.48 20.19 -14.90
CA GLY A 272 -1.34 21.60 -14.57
C GLY A 272 -1.48 21.81 -13.06
N LYS A 273 -0.67 22.70 -12.50
CA LYS A 273 -0.71 23.12 -11.09
C LYS A 273 -0.66 24.63 -10.99
N SER A 274 -1.39 25.17 -10.02
CA SER A 274 -1.32 26.57 -9.62
C SER A 274 -1.34 26.66 -8.10
N ILE A 275 -0.56 27.61 -7.56
CA ILE A 275 -0.46 27.85 -6.12
C ILE A 275 -1.80 28.27 -5.48
N ASN A 276 -2.72 28.80 -6.28
CA ASN A 276 -4.03 29.30 -5.84
C ASN A 276 -5.15 28.24 -5.82
N LEU A 277 -4.88 26.99 -6.26
CA LEU A 277 -5.89 25.94 -6.41
C LEU A 277 -5.55 24.68 -5.59
N PRO A 278 -6.55 24.02 -4.97
CA PRO A 278 -6.32 22.81 -4.18
C PRO A 278 -5.90 21.64 -5.08
N GLN A 279 -4.74 21.05 -4.81
CA GLN A 279 -4.16 20.02 -5.68
C GLN A 279 -4.68 18.60 -5.41
N ASN A 280 -5.31 18.32 -4.27
CA ASN A 280 -5.89 16.99 -3.93
C ASN A 280 -4.93 15.79 -4.05
N PHE A 281 -3.61 16.03 -3.98
CA PHE A 281 -2.54 15.02 -4.02
C PHE A 281 -2.77 13.92 -5.09
N LYS A 282 -2.60 12.65 -4.71
CA LYS A 282 -2.75 11.48 -5.58
C LYS A 282 -4.15 11.35 -6.18
N ALA A 283 -5.21 11.75 -5.47
CA ALA A 283 -6.57 11.72 -6.00
C ALA A 283 -6.72 12.63 -7.23
N GLY A 284 -6.16 13.84 -7.17
CA GLY A 284 -6.16 14.80 -8.28
C GLY A 284 -5.26 14.37 -9.44
N ALA A 285 -4.12 13.74 -9.14
CA ALA A 285 -3.25 13.14 -10.16
C ALA A 285 -3.96 12.01 -10.93
N LEU A 286 -4.63 11.10 -10.21
CA LEU A 286 -5.43 10.02 -10.79
C LEU A 286 -6.62 10.54 -11.60
N ASN A 287 -7.34 11.56 -11.10
CA ASN A 287 -8.44 12.18 -11.86
C ASN A 287 -7.96 12.89 -13.13
N ALA A 288 -6.78 13.51 -13.12
CA ALA A 288 -6.16 14.06 -14.34
C ALA A 288 -5.82 12.94 -15.33
N LEU A 289 -5.19 11.84 -14.89
CA LEU A 289 -4.92 10.68 -15.74
C LEU A 289 -6.20 10.08 -16.33
N LEU A 290 -7.28 9.96 -15.54
CA LEU A 290 -8.57 9.46 -16.04
C LEU A 290 -9.08 10.27 -17.22
N ARG A 291 -8.97 11.60 -17.16
CA ARG A 291 -9.42 12.46 -18.26
C ARG A 291 -8.47 12.39 -19.46
N VAL A 292 -7.16 12.37 -19.23
CA VAL A 292 -6.15 12.24 -20.30
C VAL A 292 -6.33 10.92 -21.06
N SER A 293 -6.41 9.78 -20.35
CA SER A 293 -6.58 8.48 -21.00
C SER A 293 -7.96 8.36 -21.68
N ALA A 294 -9.03 8.85 -21.06
CA ALA A 294 -10.37 8.93 -21.68
C ALA A 294 -10.41 9.73 -22.99
N THR A 295 -9.46 10.64 -23.18
CA THR A 295 -9.31 11.45 -24.38
C THR A 295 -8.38 10.78 -25.41
N MET A 296 -7.36 10.04 -24.96
CA MET A 296 -6.32 9.42 -25.80
C MET A 296 -6.65 7.98 -26.26
N THR A 297 -6.84 7.06 -25.32
CA THR A 297 -7.03 5.61 -25.57
C THR A 297 -8.44 5.14 -25.25
N ASN A 298 -9.07 5.80 -24.26
CA ASN A 298 -10.44 5.54 -23.80
C ASN A 298 -10.65 4.07 -23.42
N ALA A 299 -9.68 3.48 -22.71
CA ALA A 299 -9.75 2.09 -22.30
C ALA A 299 -10.91 1.83 -21.32
N PRO A 300 -11.69 0.74 -21.51
CA PRO A 300 -12.76 0.40 -20.58
C PRO A 300 -12.22 -0.20 -19.26
N VAL A 301 -10.98 -0.73 -19.25
CA VAL A 301 -10.31 -1.28 -18.06
C VAL A 301 -9.13 -0.40 -17.70
N ILE A 302 -9.00 -0.05 -16.41
CA ILE A 302 -7.90 0.74 -15.87
C ILE A 302 -7.29 0.01 -14.68
N LEU A 303 -5.96 -0.14 -14.69
CA LEU A 303 -5.16 -0.65 -13.59
C LEU A 303 -4.39 0.51 -12.95
N THR A 304 -4.59 0.79 -11.67
CA THR A 304 -3.76 1.77 -10.93
C THR A 304 -2.71 1.06 -10.08
N LEU A 305 -1.50 1.61 -10.09
CA LEU A 305 -0.32 1.03 -9.47
C LEU A 305 0.51 2.11 -8.76
N ASP A 306 1.07 1.80 -7.59
CA ASP A 306 1.99 2.70 -6.89
C ASP A 306 3.38 2.65 -7.56
N SER A 307 4.10 3.78 -7.59
CA SER A 307 5.43 3.92 -8.22
C SER A 307 6.53 2.97 -7.75
N ASN A 308 6.31 2.27 -6.64
CA ASN A 308 7.23 1.32 -6.04
C ASN A 308 6.65 -0.11 -5.95
N MET A 309 5.60 -0.42 -6.71
CA MET A 309 4.90 -1.70 -6.71
C MET A 309 4.92 -2.27 -8.13
N TYR A 310 5.86 -3.17 -8.44
CA TYR A 310 5.99 -3.74 -9.78
C TYR A 310 5.06 -4.93 -10.00
N SER A 311 4.82 -5.26 -11.27
CA SER A 311 4.11 -6.48 -11.66
C SER A 311 5.04 -7.69 -11.61
N ASN A 312 4.72 -8.62 -10.71
CA ASN A 312 5.46 -9.86 -10.51
C ASN A 312 4.88 -11.04 -11.33
N ASP A 313 3.62 -10.96 -11.80
CA ASP A 313 3.01 -11.98 -12.67
C ASP A 313 2.53 -11.33 -13.98
N PRO A 314 3.17 -11.63 -15.14
CA PRO A 314 2.80 -11.06 -16.42
C PRO A 314 1.39 -11.45 -16.90
N GLN A 315 0.78 -12.46 -16.29
CA GLN A 315 -0.59 -12.90 -16.60
C GLN A 315 -1.66 -12.21 -15.75
N THR A 316 -1.29 -11.26 -14.89
CA THR A 316 -2.21 -10.52 -14.01
C THR A 316 -3.42 -9.91 -14.76
N PRO A 317 -3.27 -9.27 -15.93
CA PRO A 317 -4.42 -8.78 -16.71
C PRO A 317 -5.39 -9.90 -17.11
N LEU A 318 -4.87 -11.04 -17.57
CA LEU A 318 -5.68 -12.20 -17.95
C LEU A 318 -6.46 -12.77 -16.75
N ARG A 319 -5.86 -12.77 -15.56
CA ARG A 319 -6.55 -13.13 -14.31
C ARG A 319 -7.71 -12.19 -13.97
N ALA A 320 -7.58 -10.90 -14.26
CA ALA A 320 -8.65 -9.93 -14.10
C ALA A 320 -9.75 -10.13 -15.17
N LEU A 321 -9.38 -10.38 -16.43
CA LEU A 321 -10.33 -10.68 -17.51
C LEU A 321 -11.23 -11.87 -17.21
N CYS A 322 -10.72 -12.89 -16.52
CA CYS A 322 -11.52 -14.05 -16.10
C CYS A 322 -12.71 -13.69 -15.19
N TYR A 323 -12.74 -12.50 -14.58
CA TYR A 323 -13.90 -11.96 -13.86
C TYR A 323 -14.67 -10.91 -14.66
N LEU A 324 -13.96 -10.10 -15.47
CA LEU A 324 -14.56 -9.00 -16.23
C LEU A 324 -15.31 -9.47 -17.48
N LEU A 325 -14.96 -10.64 -18.03
CA LEU A 325 -15.56 -11.23 -19.23
C LEU A 325 -16.47 -12.43 -18.92
N ASP A 326 -16.63 -12.84 -17.66
CA ASP A 326 -17.53 -13.93 -17.27
C ASP A 326 -19.00 -13.47 -17.40
N PRO A 327 -19.82 -14.06 -18.30
CA PRO A 327 -21.22 -13.64 -18.48
C PRO A 327 -22.13 -13.89 -17.27
N SER A 328 -21.69 -14.72 -16.31
CA SER A 328 -22.41 -15.01 -15.08
C SER A 328 -22.11 -14.02 -13.95
N MET A 329 -21.12 -13.14 -14.13
CA MET A 329 -20.75 -12.15 -13.13
C MET A 329 -21.75 -10.99 -13.03
N ASP A 330 -21.82 -10.40 -11.84
CA ASP A 330 -22.70 -9.28 -11.56
C ASP A 330 -22.35 -8.05 -12.44
N PRO A 331 -23.29 -7.47 -13.20
CA PRO A 331 -23.03 -6.30 -14.04
C PRO A 331 -22.65 -5.04 -13.23
N LYS A 332 -22.82 -5.06 -11.91
CA LYS A 332 -22.30 -4.05 -10.97
C LYS A 332 -20.92 -4.40 -10.40
N LEU A 333 -20.16 -5.32 -11.02
CA LEU A 333 -18.74 -5.48 -10.71
C LEU A 333 -18.00 -4.17 -11.03
N ALA A 334 -17.24 -3.69 -10.06
CA ALA A 334 -16.57 -2.40 -10.09
C ALA A 334 -15.08 -2.50 -10.38
N TYR A 335 -14.42 -3.45 -9.72
CA TYR A 335 -12.99 -3.67 -9.75
C TYR A 335 -12.65 -5.06 -9.19
N VAL A 336 -11.49 -5.59 -9.59
CA VAL A 336 -10.86 -6.79 -9.04
C VAL A 336 -9.65 -6.36 -8.24
N GLN A 337 -9.66 -6.60 -6.93
CA GLN A 337 -8.58 -6.24 -6.02
C GLN A 337 -7.60 -7.41 -5.88
N PHE A 338 -6.32 -7.14 -6.08
CA PHE A 338 -5.22 -8.07 -5.79
C PHE A 338 -4.58 -7.74 -4.44
N PRO A 339 -3.98 -8.71 -3.72
CA PRO A 339 -3.24 -8.47 -2.49
C PRO A 339 -1.95 -7.68 -2.77
N GLN A 340 -1.64 -6.71 -1.90
CA GLN A 340 -0.28 -6.16 -1.80
C GLN A 340 0.55 -7.09 -0.89
N ILE A 341 1.56 -7.75 -1.46
CA ILE A 341 2.41 -8.72 -0.76
C ILE A 341 3.82 -8.14 -0.69
N PHE A 342 4.42 -8.14 0.49
CA PHE A 342 5.72 -7.52 0.75
C PHE A 342 6.77 -8.60 1.02
N TYR A 343 7.96 -8.43 0.44
CA TYR A 343 9.13 -9.28 0.67
C TYR A 343 10.26 -8.50 1.36
N GLY A 344 11.39 -9.16 1.62
CA GLY A 344 12.51 -8.57 2.36
C GLY A 344 12.19 -8.32 3.83
N ILE A 345 11.26 -9.09 4.41
CA ILE A 345 10.89 -9.02 5.82
C ILE A 345 11.96 -9.77 6.63
N ASN A 346 12.52 -9.12 7.66
CA ASN A 346 13.45 -9.79 8.57
C ASN A 346 12.74 -10.95 9.30
N LYS A 347 13.51 -11.98 9.71
CA LYS A 347 12.95 -13.22 10.30
C LYS A 347 12.00 -12.98 11.49
N ASN A 348 12.19 -11.88 12.21
CA ASN A 348 11.45 -11.55 13.41
C ASN A 348 10.21 -10.66 13.16
N ASP A 349 9.98 -10.21 11.92
CA ASP A 349 9.01 -9.18 11.49
C ASP A 349 8.75 -8.09 12.54
N ILE A 350 9.83 -7.47 13.03
CA ILE A 350 9.79 -6.60 14.23
C ILE A 350 8.79 -5.44 14.12
N TYR A 351 8.48 -5.03 12.89
CA TYR A 351 7.57 -3.93 12.56
C TYR A 351 6.15 -4.38 12.13
N GLY A 352 5.87 -5.69 12.07
CA GLY A 352 4.60 -6.23 11.59
C GLY A 352 4.31 -5.89 10.12
N GLY A 353 5.37 -5.73 9.33
CA GLY A 353 5.31 -5.14 7.98
C GLY A 353 4.51 -5.98 6.99
N GLU A 354 4.45 -7.31 7.23
CA GLU A 354 3.69 -8.28 6.43
C GLU A 354 2.21 -7.88 6.27
N ALA A 355 1.63 -7.24 7.30
CA ALA A 355 0.26 -6.69 7.32
C ALA A 355 -0.84 -7.60 6.74
N ARG A 356 -0.72 -8.93 6.89
CA ARG A 356 -1.67 -9.92 6.33
C ARG A 356 -3.13 -9.62 6.64
N HIS A 357 -3.41 -9.06 7.82
CA HIS A 357 -4.77 -8.71 8.22
C HIS A 357 -5.43 -7.78 7.19
N VAL A 358 -4.76 -6.69 6.84
CA VAL A 358 -5.27 -5.66 5.91
C VAL A 358 -5.31 -6.17 4.47
N PHE A 359 -4.29 -6.92 4.02
CA PHE A 359 -4.13 -7.24 2.59
C PHE A 359 -4.46 -8.67 2.16
N GLN A 360 -4.67 -9.60 3.09
CA GLN A 360 -4.94 -11.01 2.78
C GLN A 360 -6.15 -11.57 3.54
N ILE A 361 -6.24 -11.34 4.86
CA ILE A 361 -7.26 -11.96 5.73
C ILE A 361 -8.59 -11.22 5.63
N HIS A 362 -8.62 -9.89 5.91
CA HIS A 362 -9.87 -9.12 5.86
C HIS A 362 -10.46 -9.06 4.43
N PRO A 363 -9.70 -8.86 3.35
CA PRO A 363 -10.23 -8.88 1.98
C PRO A 363 -10.91 -10.20 1.60
N THR A 364 -10.34 -11.34 2.02
CA THR A 364 -10.93 -12.68 1.84
C THR A 364 -12.29 -12.81 2.53
N GLY A 365 -12.46 -12.15 3.69
CA GLY A 365 -13.73 -12.04 4.39
C GLY A 365 -14.75 -11.13 3.72
N MET A 366 -14.29 -9.95 3.27
CA MET A 366 -15.11 -8.94 2.60
C MET A 366 -15.66 -9.45 1.25
N ASP A 367 -14.89 -10.24 0.51
CA ASP A 367 -15.31 -10.93 -0.72
C ASP A 367 -16.49 -11.91 -0.48
N GLY A 368 -16.60 -12.43 0.74
CA GLY A 368 -17.75 -13.19 1.21
C GLY A 368 -19.07 -12.44 1.25
N LEU A 369 -19.01 -11.11 1.37
CA LEU A 369 -20.14 -10.23 1.63
C LEU A 369 -20.52 -9.40 0.38
N LYS A 370 -19.72 -8.38 0.05
CA LYS A 370 -19.93 -7.45 -1.09
C LYS A 370 -18.69 -7.18 -1.93
N GLY A 371 -17.54 -7.73 -1.52
CA GLY A 371 -16.23 -7.43 -2.10
C GLY A 371 -15.33 -6.63 -1.16
N PRO A 372 -13.99 -6.71 -1.35
CA PRO A 372 -13.00 -5.98 -0.56
C PRO A 372 -13.10 -4.47 -0.79
N ILE A 373 -12.56 -3.69 0.16
CA ILE A 373 -12.37 -2.24 -0.01
C ILE A 373 -11.30 -2.01 -1.10
N TYR A 374 -11.61 -1.08 -2.00
CA TYR A 374 -10.76 -0.59 -3.11
C TYR A 374 -9.45 0.01 -2.62
N LEU A 375 -8.38 -0.33 -3.34
CA LEU A 375 -7.08 0.32 -3.25
C LEU A 375 -6.69 1.04 -4.58
N GLY A 376 -7.65 1.23 -5.51
CA GLY A 376 -7.53 1.98 -6.80
C GLY A 376 -8.32 1.36 -8.00
N SER A 377 -8.72 2.15 -9.04
CA SER A 377 -9.27 1.69 -10.37
C SER A 377 -10.75 1.96 -10.79
N LYS A 378 -11.15 3.10 -11.40
CA LYS A 378 -12.46 3.33 -12.14
C LYS A 378 -12.48 4.54 -13.11
N SER A 379 -13.35 4.55 -14.14
CA SER A 379 -13.29 5.39 -15.38
C SER A 379 -14.57 6.15 -15.83
N ILE A 380 -14.46 7.15 -16.77
CA ILE A 380 -15.51 7.77 -17.65
C ILE A 380 -14.86 8.36 -18.96
N LYS A 381 -15.60 8.57 -20.08
CA LYS A 381 -15.17 8.85 -21.50
C LYS A 381 -15.33 10.32 -22.00
N SER A 382 -14.55 10.79 -23.02
CA SER A 382 -14.98 11.60 -24.24
C SER A 382 -13.79 12.19 -25.06
N ARG A 383 -14.01 12.58 -26.35
CA ARG A 383 -12.99 12.91 -27.40
C ARG A 383 -12.59 14.41 -27.54
N GLU A 384 -11.28 14.67 -27.63
CA GLU A 384 -10.54 15.30 -28.75
C GLU A 384 -9.02 15.33 -28.42
N ILE A 385 -8.17 14.61 -29.17
CA ILE A 385 -7.09 13.84 -28.51
C ILE A 385 -6.04 14.65 -27.73
N LEU A 386 -5.07 15.34 -28.37
CA LEU A 386 -3.91 15.88 -27.64
C LEU A 386 -4.16 17.29 -27.07
N ALA A 387 -4.80 18.17 -27.85
CA ALA A 387 -5.15 19.51 -27.37
C ALA A 387 -6.12 19.43 -26.20
N SER A 388 -7.15 18.57 -26.27
CA SER A 388 -8.06 18.40 -25.14
C SER A 388 -7.46 17.54 -24.03
N ALA A 389 -6.50 16.64 -24.27
CA ALA A 389 -5.73 16.02 -23.19
C ALA A 389 -4.99 17.07 -22.33
N HIS A 390 -4.34 18.07 -22.95
CA HIS A 390 -3.74 19.19 -22.20
C HIS A 390 -4.81 20.03 -21.48
N HIS A 391 -5.94 20.31 -22.13
CA HIS A 391 -7.04 21.07 -21.52
C HIS A 391 -7.66 20.37 -20.30
N VAL A 392 -7.93 19.06 -20.38
CA VAL A 392 -8.50 18.29 -19.26
C VAL A 392 -7.46 18.01 -18.17
N ALA A 393 -6.17 18.09 -18.47
CA ALA A 393 -5.10 18.00 -17.49
C ALA A 393 -4.83 19.34 -16.75
N ASP A 394 -5.48 20.44 -17.13
CA ASP A 394 -5.29 21.75 -16.49
C ASP A 394 -5.86 21.80 -15.06
N CYS A 395 -5.25 22.62 -14.22
CA CYS A 395 -5.54 22.80 -12.80
C CYS A 395 -6.97 23.32 -12.53
N ASN A 396 -7.52 24.11 -13.46
CA ASN A 396 -8.83 24.74 -13.32
C ASN A 396 -9.99 23.87 -13.84
N PHE A 397 -9.72 22.78 -14.57
CA PHE A 397 -10.73 22.00 -15.29
C PHE A 397 -11.85 21.45 -14.39
N GLU A 398 -11.52 21.14 -13.14
CA GLU A 398 -12.45 20.59 -12.16
C GLU A 398 -13.32 21.66 -11.46
N SER A 399 -13.02 22.95 -11.66
CA SER A 399 -13.73 24.07 -11.04
C SER A 399 -15.22 24.04 -11.39
N GLN A 400 -16.08 24.18 -10.37
CA GLN A 400 -17.54 24.16 -10.51
C GLN A 400 -18.12 22.86 -11.11
N SER A 401 -17.31 21.80 -11.26
CA SER A 401 -17.73 20.49 -11.76
C SER A 401 -18.23 19.57 -10.62
N GLN A 402 -18.44 18.28 -10.92
CA GLN A 402 -18.71 17.25 -9.92
C GLN A 402 -17.54 16.28 -9.70
N TRP A 403 -16.38 16.53 -10.34
CA TRP A 403 -15.15 15.76 -10.15
C TRP A 403 -14.69 15.82 -8.69
N GLY A 404 -14.20 14.69 -8.17
CA GLY A 404 -13.82 14.56 -6.77
C GLY A 404 -14.98 14.46 -5.78
N ILE A 405 -16.19 14.90 -6.15
CA ILE A 405 -17.37 14.90 -5.28
C ILE A 405 -18.29 13.72 -5.61
N LYS A 406 -18.74 13.61 -6.87
CA LYS A 406 -19.64 12.54 -7.35
C LYS A 406 -19.01 11.62 -8.41
N MET A 407 -17.91 12.03 -9.03
CA MET A 407 -17.26 11.27 -10.10
C MET A 407 -15.73 11.27 -9.95
N GLY A 408 -15.09 10.21 -10.46
CA GLY A 408 -13.66 9.97 -10.27
C GLY A 408 -13.31 9.52 -8.84
N PHE A 409 -12.02 9.59 -8.52
CA PHE A 409 -11.47 9.42 -7.17
C PHE A 409 -11.96 10.55 -6.28
N ARG A 410 -12.45 10.21 -5.08
CA ARG A 410 -13.17 11.13 -4.20
C ARG A 410 -12.20 11.94 -3.32
N TYR A 411 -12.45 13.25 -3.24
CA TYR A 411 -11.66 14.20 -2.45
C TYR A 411 -12.19 14.33 -1.02
N GLY A 412 -11.44 15.04 -0.17
CA GLY A 412 -11.80 15.27 1.24
C GLY A 412 -11.31 14.20 2.22
N SER A 413 -10.43 13.29 1.77
CA SER A 413 -9.78 12.27 2.61
C SER A 413 -8.28 12.19 2.28
N LEU A 414 -7.45 11.89 3.29
CA LEU A 414 -6.03 11.53 3.12
C LEU A 414 -5.83 10.06 2.68
N VAL A 415 -6.92 9.30 2.60
CA VAL A 415 -7.03 7.97 1.98
C VAL A 415 -8.17 8.03 0.98
N GLU A 416 -7.87 8.54 -0.22
CA GLU A 416 -8.79 8.67 -1.33
C GLU A 416 -9.24 7.30 -1.86
N ASP A 417 -8.35 6.31 -1.73
CA ASP A 417 -8.57 4.93 -2.13
C ASP A 417 -9.76 4.31 -1.37
N MET A 418 -9.67 4.22 -0.05
CA MET A 418 -10.73 3.66 0.79
C MET A 418 -12.01 4.48 0.72
N TYR A 419 -11.92 5.81 0.66
CA TYR A 419 -13.12 6.66 0.57
C TYR A 419 -13.86 6.47 -0.77
N THR A 420 -13.12 6.37 -1.88
CA THR A 420 -13.70 6.04 -3.20
C THR A 420 -14.35 4.66 -3.17
N SER A 421 -13.74 3.66 -2.51
CA SER A 421 -14.37 2.34 -2.31
C SER A 421 -15.75 2.45 -1.68
N TYR A 422 -15.79 3.18 -0.57
CA TYR A 422 -16.94 3.22 0.32
C TYR A 422 -18.12 3.85 -0.41
N MET A 423 -17.88 4.98 -1.09
CA MET A 423 -18.89 5.63 -1.92
C MET A 423 -19.41 4.72 -3.05
N LEU A 424 -18.54 3.99 -3.75
CA LEU A 424 -18.97 3.02 -4.78
C LEU A 424 -19.83 1.89 -4.18
N GLN A 425 -19.46 1.33 -3.02
CA GLN A 425 -20.25 0.28 -2.37
C GLN A 425 -21.58 0.80 -1.81
N CYS A 426 -21.64 2.06 -1.36
CA CYS A 426 -22.89 2.76 -1.00
C CYS A 426 -23.80 2.99 -2.22
N GLU A 427 -23.23 3.29 -3.38
CA GLU A 427 -23.93 3.38 -4.68
C GLU A 427 -24.38 1.99 -5.21
N GLY A 428 -24.06 0.91 -4.50
CA GLY A 428 -24.50 -0.45 -4.78
C GLY A 428 -23.61 -1.23 -5.75
N TRP A 429 -22.39 -0.73 -6.03
CA TRP A 429 -21.37 -1.46 -6.75
C TRP A 429 -20.74 -2.58 -5.89
N LYS A 430 -20.18 -3.61 -6.53
CA LYS A 430 -19.52 -4.76 -5.89
C LYS A 430 -18.08 -4.91 -6.35
N SER A 431 -17.27 -5.61 -5.57
CA SER A 431 -15.87 -5.91 -5.92
C SER A 431 -15.53 -7.39 -5.71
N ILE A 432 -14.39 -7.81 -6.26
CA ILE A 432 -13.84 -9.16 -6.07
C ILE A 432 -12.44 -9.08 -5.46
N PHE A 433 -12.09 -10.02 -4.59
CA PHE A 433 -10.71 -10.28 -4.19
C PHE A 433 -10.10 -11.44 -4.99
N CYS A 434 -9.00 -11.20 -5.69
CA CYS A 434 -8.26 -12.23 -6.44
C CYS A 434 -6.87 -12.45 -5.84
N HIS A 435 -6.66 -13.61 -5.21
CA HIS A 435 -5.40 -14.00 -4.58
C HIS A 435 -4.74 -15.16 -5.36
N PRO A 436 -3.96 -14.88 -6.42
CA PRO A 436 -3.25 -15.90 -7.18
C PRO A 436 -2.10 -16.55 -6.38
N LYS A 437 -1.68 -17.76 -6.79
CA LYS A 437 -0.58 -18.51 -6.15
C LYS A 437 0.77 -17.79 -6.23
N ARG A 438 1.10 -17.21 -7.39
CA ARG A 438 2.20 -16.24 -7.55
C ARG A 438 1.62 -14.86 -7.23
N PRO A 439 2.24 -14.06 -6.33
CA PRO A 439 1.81 -12.68 -6.09
C PRO A 439 1.70 -11.90 -7.40
N ALA A 440 0.60 -11.18 -7.62
CA ALA A 440 0.43 -10.36 -8.82
C ALA A 440 1.37 -9.14 -8.80
N PHE A 441 1.51 -8.52 -7.63
CA PHE A 441 2.25 -7.29 -7.40
C PHE A 441 3.17 -7.41 -6.19
N LEU A 442 4.37 -6.87 -6.29
CA LEU A 442 5.38 -6.85 -5.23
C LEU A 442 6.08 -5.48 -5.14
N PRO A 443 6.49 -5.02 -3.94
CA PRO A 443 7.17 -3.74 -3.75
C PRO A 443 8.65 -3.83 -4.15
N GLN A 444 9.21 -2.82 -4.82
CA GLN A 444 10.63 -2.84 -5.22
C GLN A 444 11.62 -2.59 -4.06
N LEU A 445 11.16 -2.20 -2.88
CA LEU A 445 11.98 -1.93 -1.70
C LEU A 445 11.45 -2.67 -0.46
N ALA A 446 12.38 -3.13 0.37
CA ALA A 446 12.07 -3.78 1.64
C ALA A 446 11.29 -2.85 2.60
N LEU A 447 10.51 -3.46 3.50
CA LEU A 447 9.43 -2.85 4.30
C LEU A 447 9.82 -1.73 5.29
N LEU A 448 11.10 -1.42 5.41
CA LEU A 448 11.72 -0.53 6.39
C LEU A 448 11.00 0.81 6.61
N LYS A 449 10.41 1.38 5.55
CA LYS A 449 9.75 2.70 5.63
C LYS A 449 8.27 2.69 5.92
N ARG A 450 7.62 1.53 6.01
CA ARG A 450 6.18 1.49 6.30
C ARG A 450 5.85 2.02 7.71
N VAL A 451 6.81 1.96 8.63
CA VAL A 451 6.70 2.49 10.00
C VAL A 451 6.58 4.02 10.02
N SER A 452 7.23 4.74 9.11
CA SER A 452 7.07 6.20 8.98
C SER A 452 5.87 6.58 8.11
N GLN A 453 5.50 5.75 7.14
CA GLN A 453 4.27 5.91 6.34
C GLN A 453 2.99 5.55 7.11
N SER A 454 3.06 4.83 8.24
CA SER A 454 1.95 4.64 9.18
C SER A 454 1.72 5.83 10.11
N SER A 455 1.83 7.05 9.56
CA SER A 455 1.42 8.30 10.21
C SER A 455 0.17 8.90 9.54
N PRO A 456 0.07 9.03 8.19
CA PRO A 456 -1.15 9.56 7.56
C PRO A 456 -2.24 8.52 7.30
N ARG A 457 -1.87 7.27 6.94
CA ARG A 457 -2.87 6.21 6.65
C ARG A 457 -3.58 5.75 7.94
N SER A 458 -2.84 5.61 9.02
CA SER A 458 -3.33 5.24 10.36
C SER A 458 -4.31 6.25 10.96
N GLN A 459 -4.18 7.55 10.62
CA GLN A 459 -5.13 8.59 11.06
C GLN A 459 -6.58 8.30 10.65
N ASN A 460 -6.84 7.46 9.63
CA ASN A 460 -8.18 7.09 9.18
C ASN A 460 -8.46 5.56 9.17
N LEU A 461 -7.44 4.69 9.23
CA LEU A 461 -7.64 3.23 9.14
C LEU A 461 -8.05 2.54 10.46
N GLU A 462 -7.90 3.19 11.62
CA GLU A 462 -7.97 2.54 12.95
C GLU A 462 -9.39 2.27 13.47
N VAL A 463 -10.23 1.63 12.65
CA VAL A 463 -11.50 1.01 13.08
C VAL A 463 -11.45 -0.52 12.99
N VAL A 464 -10.50 -1.11 12.23
CA VAL A 464 -10.45 -2.56 11.97
C VAL A 464 -9.01 -3.13 11.91
N GLU A 465 -8.23 -2.96 12.97
CA GLU A 465 -7.15 -3.91 13.30
C GLU A 465 -7.49 -4.57 14.65
N GLN A 466 -7.38 -5.90 14.71
CA GLN A 466 -7.74 -6.74 15.86
C GLN A 466 -6.81 -7.96 15.91
N PRO A 467 -6.39 -8.43 17.10
CA PRO A 467 -5.54 -9.60 17.21
C PRO A 467 -6.22 -10.87 16.67
N GLY A 468 -5.41 -11.82 16.22
CA GLY A 468 -5.87 -13.14 15.81
C GLY A 468 -4.76 -14.18 15.94
N GLY A 469 -5.10 -15.31 16.57
CA GLY A 469 -4.24 -16.49 16.66
C GLY A 469 -3.20 -16.44 17.79
N VAL A 470 -3.02 -17.59 18.45
CA VAL A 470 -1.91 -17.85 19.39
C VAL A 470 -0.77 -18.52 18.61
N ASP A 471 -0.16 -17.74 17.73
CA ASP A 471 1.18 -17.99 17.17
C ASP A 471 2.11 -16.87 17.66
N ASP A 472 3.44 -17.06 17.65
CA ASP A 472 4.39 -16.04 18.15
C ASP A 472 4.21 -14.65 17.50
N GLY A 473 3.78 -14.61 16.23
CA GLY A 473 3.46 -13.37 15.53
C GLY A 473 2.20 -12.64 16.06
N GLY A 474 1.26 -13.33 16.71
CA GLY A 474 0.02 -12.76 17.22
C GLY A 474 0.24 -11.79 18.39
N VAL A 475 1.17 -12.11 19.30
CA VAL A 475 1.56 -11.26 20.43
C VAL A 475 2.30 -10.01 19.94
N LEU A 476 3.20 -10.15 18.97
CA LEU A 476 3.89 -9.00 18.36
C LEU A 476 2.91 -8.08 17.61
N LYS A 477 1.98 -8.66 16.83
CA LYS A 477 0.92 -7.92 16.13
C LYS A 477 -0.03 -7.22 17.10
N PHE A 478 -0.37 -7.82 18.24
CA PHE A 478 -1.11 -7.15 19.32
C PHE A 478 -0.33 -5.98 19.92
N ARG A 479 0.97 -6.14 20.18
CA ARG A 479 1.83 -5.05 20.72
C ARG A 479 1.94 -3.86 19.76
N ILE A 480 2.02 -4.10 18.46
CA ILE A 480 2.05 -3.06 17.41
C ILE A 480 0.70 -2.35 17.29
N LEU A 481 -0.41 -3.10 17.32
CA LEU A 481 -1.75 -2.53 17.34
C LEU A 481 -1.99 -1.67 18.59
N PHE A 482 -1.62 -2.18 19.76
CA PHE A 482 -1.78 -1.48 21.03
C PHE A 482 -0.93 -0.21 21.10
N SER A 483 0.31 -0.22 20.60
CA SER A 483 1.15 0.97 20.54
C SER A 483 0.63 2.04 19.57
N ARG A 484 0.03 1.62 18.45
CA ARG A 484 -0.68 2.53 17.51
C ARG A 484 -1.90 3.18 18.15
N ILE A 485 -2.80 2.38 18.75
CA ILE A 485 -4.00 2.87 19.45
C ILE A 485 -3.63 3.92 20.52
N LEU A 486 -2.60 3.65 21.34
CA LEU A 486 -2.12 4.58 22.36
C LEU A 486 -1.55 5.88 21.77
N ALA A 487 -0.86 5.82 20.64
CA ALA A 487 -0.24 6.98 20.00
C ALA A 487 -1.24 7.87 19.23
N GLN A 488 -2.23 7.26 18.56
CA GLN A 488 -3.03 7.96 17.54
C GLN A 488 -4.46 8.29 18.01
N ILE A 489 -5.19 7.32 18.57
CA ILE A 489 -6.61 7.48 18.94
C ILE A 489 -6.77 8.43 20.13
N HIS A 490 -5.92 8.31 21.15
CA HIS A 490 -6.11 9.02 22.43
C HIS A 490 -5.69 10.49 22.43
N TRP A 491 -4.82 10.92 21.52
CA TRP A 491 -4.25 12.28 21.56
C TRP A 491 -4.19 12.96 20.18
N HIS A 492 -3.62 12.33 19.17
CA HIS A 492 -3.32 13.04 17.91
C HIS A 492 -4.57 13.32 17.06
N PHE A 493 -5.48 12.35 16.93
CA PHE A 493 -6.66 12.47 16.07
C PHE A 493 -7.72 13.48 16.57
N PRO A 494 -8.13 13.50 17.86
CA PRO A 494 -9.09 14.48 18.37
C PRO A 494 -8.55 15.91 18.32
N ILE A 495 -7.26 16.10 18.66
CA ILE A 495 -6.58 17.40 18.59
C ILE A 495 -6.53 17.87 17.13
N ARG A 496 -6.15 17.02 16.18
CA ARG A 496 -6.09 17.41 14.77
C ARG A 496 -7.44 17.79 14.19
N ILE A 497 -8.50 17.00 14.45
CA ILE A 497 -9.87 17.36 14.04
C ILE A 497 -10.30 18.70 14.66
N GLN A 498 -9.92 18.96 15.91
CA GLN A 498 -10.25 20.22 16.56
C GLN A 498 -9.46 21.41 15.96
N CYS A 499 -8.18 21.23 15.62
CA CYS A 499 -7.37 22.21 14.90
C CYS A 499 -7.93 22.51 13.50
N ASP A 500 -8.25 21.47 12.72
CA ASP A 500 -8.84 21.60 11.38
C ASP A 500 -10.19 22.33 11.44
N LYS A 501 -11.05 22.03 12.44
CA LYS A 501 -12.30 22.77 12.72
C LYS A 501 -12.10 24.21 13.16
N GLN A 502 -10.95 24.53 13.74
CA GLN A 502 -10.58 25.89 14.18
C GLN A 502 -9.77 26.66 13.11
N GLY A 503 -9.55 26.09 11.92
CA GLY A 503 -8.75 26.70 10.86
C GLY A 503 -7.24 26.77 11.17
N ILE A 504 -6.79 26.06 12.22
CA ILE A 504 -5.38 25.96 12.59
C ILE A 504 -4.76 24.89 11.71
N SER A 505 -4.06 25.30 10.65
CA SER A 505 -3.36 24.35 9.76
C SER A 505 -2.38 23.50 10.59
N PRO A 506 -2.54 22.17 10.65
CA PRO A 506 -1.48 21.31 11.17
C PRO A 506 -0.24 21.40 10.27
N TYR A 507 0.91 20.98 10.79
CA TYR A 507 2.18 20.92 10.04
C TYR A 507 1.98 20.24 8.68
N GLY A 508 2.54 20.85 7.64
CA GLY A 508 2.28 20.49 6.25
C GLY A 508 2.55 19.02 5.92
N PHE A 509 1.70 18.42 5.08
CA PHE A 509 1.87 17.06 4.60
C PHE A 509 3.11 16.95 3.72
N ASN A 510 4.19 16.40 4.27
CA ASN A 510 5.43 16.20 3.55
C ASN A 510 5.48 14.76 3.01
N VAL A 511 5.57 14.59 1.68
CA VAL A 511 5.68 13.27 1.04
C VAL A 511 6.84 12.49 1.67
N THR A 512 6.60 11.25 2.08
CA THR A 512 7.59 10.39 2.72
C THR A 512 8.57 9.85 1.68
N SER A 513 9.87 10.10 1.84
CA SER A 513 10.91 9.50 0.99
C SER A 513 10.83 7.97 1.03
N LYS A 514 10.81 7.33 -0.14
CA LYS A 514 10.88 5.87 -0.36
C LYS A 514 12.32 5.33 -0.45
N VAL A 515 13.34 6.19 -0.47
CA VAL A 515 14.78 5.82 -0.61
C VAL A 515 15.36 5.24 0.69
N VAL A 516 15.62 3.94 0.75
CA VAL A 516 16.26 3.31 1.93
C VAL A 516 17.77 3.59 1.92
N ASP A 517 18.31 3.96 3.07
CA ASP A 517 19.75 4.11 3.31
C ASP A 517 20.39 2.77 3.71
N GLU A 518 21.67 2.57 3.36
CA GLU A 518 22.39 1.32 3.65
C GLU A 518 22.52 1.06 5.15
N GLU A 519 22.74 2.10 5.94
CA GLU A 519 22.86 2.00 7.40
C GLU A 519 21.52 1.60 8.04
N GLN A 520 20.41 2.20 7.56
CA GLN A 520 19.04 1.85 7.94
C GLN A 520 18.71 0.39 7.57
N SER A 521 19.14 -0.07 6.38
CA SER A 521 19.03 -1.47 5.95
C SER A 521 19.76 -2.43 6.90
N LYS A 522 20.98 -2.07 7.30
CA LYS A 522 21.81 -2.87 8.21
C LYS A 522 21.18 -3.02 9.60
N ARG A 523 20.73 -1.93 10.22
CA ARG A 523 20.06 -1.93 11.54
C ARG A 523 18.80 -2.82 11.55
N TYR A 524 17.98 -2.73 10.51
CA TYR A 524 16.78 -3.58 10.38
C TYR A 524 17.10 -5.08 10.30
N ASN A 525 18.14 -5.44 9.54
CA ASN A 525 18.59 -6.82 9.43
C ASN A 525 19.18 -7.36 10.75
N GLN A 526 19.73 -6.48 11.59
CA GLN A 526 20.17 -6.79 12.95
C GLN A 526 19.01 -6.88 13.97
N GLY A 527 17.78 -6.53 13.56
CA GLY A 527 16.60 -6.55 14.42
C GLY A 527 16.42 -5.30 15.29
N GLU A 528 17.19 -4.24 15.02
CA GLU A 528 17.15 -3.00 15.78
C GLU A 528 15.96 -2.12 15.37
N PHE A 529 15.31 -1.51 16.38
CA PHE A 529 14.19 -0.60 16.19
C PHE A 529 14.70 0.82 15.91
N GLU A 530 14.34 1.39 14.76
CA GLU A 530 14.67 2.75 14.37
C GLU A 530 13.45 3.65 14.50
N PHE A 531 13.52 4.64 15.40
CA PHE A 531 12.41 5.56 15.69
C PHE A 531 12.32 6.75 14.73
N GLY A 532 13.22 6.83 13.74
CA GLY A 532 13.24 7.90 12.74
C GLY A 532 13.44 9.29 13.33
N VAL A 533 12.79 10.30 12.73
CA VAL A 533 12.83 11.68 13.25
C VAL A 533 12.01 11.77 14.55
N PRO A 534 12.51 12.43 15.61
CA PRO A 534 11.77 12.61 16.87
C PRO A 534 10.34 13.13 16.62
N SER A 535 9.36 12.31 16.96
CA SER A 535 7.95 12.57 16.66
C SER A 535 7.12 12.65 17.94
N PRO A 536 6.20 13.64 18.06
CA PRO A 536 5.20 13.67 19.13
C PRO A 536 4.36 12.40 19.24
N LEU A 537 4.28 11.58 18.18
CA LEU A 537 3.59 10.28 18.18
C LEU A 537 4.20 9.26 19.17
N PHE A 538 5.50 9.37 19.49
CA PHE A 538 6.14 8.46 20.46
C PHE A 538 5.96 8.90 21.91
N LEU A 539 5.55 10.16 22.16
CA LEU A 539 5.42 10.69 23.51
C LEU A 539 4.42 9.92 24.38
N PRO A 540 3.18 9.60 23.92
CA PRO A 540 2.23 8.81 24.73
C PRO A 540 2.76 7.40 25.04
N LEU A 541 3.46 6.77 24.09
CA LEU A 541 4.03 5.43 24.26
C LEU A 541 5.16 5.42 25.30
N ALA A 542 6.05 6.41 25.23
CA ALA A 542 7.12 6.60 26.21
C ALA A 542 6.55 6.93 27.60
N THR A 543 5.58 7.84 27.70
CA THR A 543 4.91 8.16 28.98
C THR A 543 4.21 6.95 29.57
N ALA A 544 3.48 6.16 28.79
CA ALA A 544 2.82 4.94 29.27
C ALA A 544 3.82 3.87 29.73
N ALA A 545 4.95 3.70 29.03
CA ALA A 545 6.01 2.79 29.43
C ALA A 545 6.67 3.23 30.75
N ILE A 546 6.99 4.52 30.89
CA ILE A 546 7.57 5.11 32.10
C ILE A 546 6.60 4.99 33.29
N LEU A 547 5.32 5.31 33.10
CA LEU A 547 4.30 5.16 34.16
C LEU A 547 4.15 3.70 34.59
N ASN A 548 4.07 2.75 33.66
CA ASN A 548 4.02 1.32 33.99
C ASN A 548 5.27 0.84 34.74
N LEU A 549 6.46 1.33 34.39
CA LEU A 549 7.70 1.04 35.11
C LEU A 549 7.67 1.62 36.53
N ILE A 550 7.17 2.85 36.70
CA ILE A 550 6.99 3.49 38.03
C ILE A 550 5.97 2.71 38.86
N PHE A 551 4.87 2.24 38.27
CA PHE A 551 3.88 1.42 38.98
C PHE A 551 4.40 0.02 39.32
N LEU A 552 5.17 -0.64 38.45
CA LEU A 552 5.79 -1.95 38.74
C LEU A 552 6.86 -1.84 39.83
N THR A 553 7.73 -0.82 39.76
CA THR A 553 8.74 -0.58 40.79
C THR A 553 8.11 -0.13 42.11
N GLY A 554 7.10 0.74 42.07
CA GLY A 554 6.30 1.12 43.24
C GLY A 554 5.56 -0.06 43.87
N PHE A 555 4.97 -0.95 43.07
CA PHE A 555 4.32 -2.17 43.56
C PHE A 555 5.34 -3.12 44.21
N ALA A 556 6.52 -3.30 43.61
CA ALA A 556 7.60 -4.08 44.22
C ALA A 556 8.06 -3.46 45.55
N VAL A 557 8.25 -2.14 45.61
CA VAL A 557 8.64 -1.42 46.84
C VAL A 557 7.57 -1.54 47.93
N VAL A 558 6.28 -1.36 47.60
CA VAL A 558 5.18 -1.44 48.58
C VAL A 558 5.01 -2.87 49.12
N ASN A 559 5.14 -3.91 48.29
CA ASN A 559 5.09 -5.29 48.77
C ASN A 559 6.35 -5.66 49.60
N CYS A 560 7.53 -5.18 49.21
CA CYS A 560 8.75 -5.31 50.01
C CYS A 560 8.76 -4.42 51.27
N CYS A 561 7.88 -3.42 51.37
CA CYS A 561 7.79 -2.53 52.53
C CYS A 561 7.44 -3.30 53.82
N ARG A 562 6.66 -4.38 53.70
CA ARG A 562 6.42 -5.33 54.81
C ARG A 562 7.68 -6.08 55.26
N LEU A 563 8.61 -6.38 54.34
CA LEU A 563 9.93 -6.90 54.68
C LEU A 563 10.75 -5.83 55.40
N TYR A 564 10.77 -4.58 54.91
CA TYR A 564 11.48 -3.47 55.57
C TYR A 564 10.92 -3.16 56.97
N GLU A 565 9.60 -3.20 57.17
CA GLU A 565 8.97 -3.12 58.51
C GLU A 565 9.44 -4.27 59.43
N ALA A 566 9.55 -5.49 58.90
CA ALA A 566 10.07 -6.63 59.66
C ALA A 566 11.57 -6.49 59.99
N MET A 567 12.36 -5.87 59.11
CA MET A 567 13.78 -5.56 59.32
C MET A 567 14.03 -4.44 60.36
N LEU A 568 13.02 -3.60 60.61
CA LEU A 568 13.10 -2.44 61.52
C LEU A 568 12.44 -2.69 62.89
N ARG A 569 12.03 -3.92 63.21
CA ARG A 569 11.56 -4.27 64.56
C ARG A 569 12.66 -4.08 65.61
N THR A 570 12.27 -3.57 66.76
CA THR A 570 13.12 -3.35 67.95
C THR A 570 13.44 -4.62 68.74
N ASP A 571 12.81 -5.73 68.38
CA ASP A 571 12.90 -7.01 69.09
C ASP A 571 14.19 -7.74 68.69
N GLU A 572 14.72 -8.65 69.53
CA GLU A 572 16.14 -9.12 69.48
C GLU A 572 16.58 -9.91 68.22
N GLY A 573 15.73 -10.06 67.20
CA GLY A 573 16.07 -10.62 65.90
C GLY A 573 16.76 -9.64 64.94
N LYS A 574 17.83 -8.95 65.36
CA LYS A 574 18.58 -8.05 64.46
C LYS A 574 19.33 -8.84 63.38
N MET A 575 19.07 -8.54 62.11
CA MET A 575 19.96 -8.99 61.02
C MET A 575 21.37 -8.41 61.23
N PRO A 576 22.46 -9.18 60.99
CA PRO A 576 23.82 -8.69 61.18
C PRO A 576 24.07 -7.42 60.36
N ALA A 577 24.51 -6.35 61.01
CA ALA A 577 24.69 -5.03 60.38
C ALA A 577 25.56 -5.08 59.11
N ASN A 578 26.53 -6.00 59.06
CA ASN A 578 27.39 -6.24 57.90
C ASN A 578 26.58 -6.70 56.67
N ILE A 579 25.57 -7.56 56.84
CA ILE A 579 24.71 -8.04 55.74
C ILE A 579 23.82 -6.89 55.24
N THR A 580 23.26 -6.10 56.16
CA THR A 580 22.48 -4.90 55.82
C THR A 580 23.33 -3.87 55.06
N LEU A 581 24.57 -3.62 55.50
CA LEU A 581 25.48 -2.71 54.82
C LEU A 581 25.88 -3.23 53.42
N ILE A 582 26.25 -4.50 53.31
CA ILE A 582 26.60 -5.15 52.03
C ILE A 582 25.42 -5.10 51.05
N SER A 583 24.20 -5.38 51.51
CA SER A 583 23.00 -5.32 50.65
C SER A 583 22.64 -3.90 50.21
N ILE A 584 22.81 -2.88 51.06
CA ILE A 584 22.63 -1.47 50.67
C ILE A 584 23.68 -1.06 49.63
N VAL A 585 24.95 -1.44 49.83
CA VAL A 585 26.04 -1.15 48.87
C VAL A 585 25.82 -1.87 47.54
N LEU A 586 25.38 -3.13 47.55
CA LEU A 586 25.02 -3.87 46.33
C LEU A 586 23.81 -3.25 45.61
N ALA A 587 22.78 -2.83 46.34
CA ALA A 587 21.61 -2.17 45.75
C ALA A 587 21.99 -0.81 45.13
N TRP A 588 22.84 -0.02 45.78
CA TRP A 588 23.38 1.23 45.22
C TRP A 588 24.29 0.99 44.03
N ALA A 589 25.15 -0.04 44.06
CA ALA A 589 26.02 -0.40 42.94
C ALA A 589 25.22 -0.87 41.73
N LEU A 590 24.17 -1.68 41.94
CA LEU A 590 23.24 -2.10 40.87
C LEU A 590 22.43 -0.93 40.33
N TYR A 591 21.96 -0.03 41.19
CA TYR A 591 21.26 1.19 40.76
C TYR A 591 22.17 2.09 39.92
N LEU A 592 23.40 2.38 40.37
CA LEU A 592 24.38 3.16 39.63
C LEU A 592 24.80 2.49 38.32
N ALA A 593 25.06 1.18 38.32
CA ALA A 593 25.35 0.43 37.11
C ALA A 593 24.19 0.47 36.11
N SER A 594 22.94 0.42 36.60
CA SER A 594 21.76 0.59 35.75
C SER A 594 21.64 2.02 35.20
N SER A 595 21.88 3.07 36.00
CA SER A 595 21.79 4.46 35.53
C SER A 595 22.92 4.83 34.56
N MET A 596 24.11 4.26 34.73
CA MET A 596 25.23 4.44 33.79
C MET A 596 25.09 3.63 32.50
N ALA A 597 24.15 2.67 32.43
CA ALA A 597 23.79 1.99 31.19
C ALA A 597 22.76 2.77 30.34
N PHE A 598 22.30 3.93 30.82
CA PHE A 598 21.29 4.79 30.17
C PHE A 598 21.75 6.26 30.00
N PHE A 599 23.07 6.50 29.94
CA PHE A 599 23.69 7.78 29.56
C PHE A 599 24.77 7.57 28.51
#